data_AF-H9FIV1-F1
#
_entry.id   AF-H9FIV1-F1
#
_cell.length_a   1.000
_cell.length_b   1.000
_cell.length_c   1.000
_cell.angle_alpha   90.00
_cell.angle_beta   90.00
_cell.angle_gamma   90.00
#
_symmetry.space_group_name_H-M   'P 1'
#
loop_
_entity.id
_entity.type
_entity.pdbx_description
1 polymer ?
#
loop_
_entity_poly.entity_id
_entity_poly.type
_entity_poly.pdbx_seq_one_letter_code
_entity_poly.pdbx_strand_id
1 'polypeptide(L)'
;AGLCALRRILKKQPNLPDVKVAGLVKITLNDFLQAMNDIRPSAMREIAIDVPNVSWSDIGGLENIKLKLKQAVEWPLKHPESFIRMGIQPPKGILLYGPPGCSKTMIAKALANESGLNFLAIKGPELMNKYVGESERAVRETFRKARAVAPSIIFFDELDALAVERGS
;
A
#
# COMPACT_ATOMS: atom_id res chain seq x y z
N ALA A 1 20.25 2.21 -12.37
CA ALA A 1 20.55 2.56 -13.77
C ALA A 1 22.02 2.31 -14.14
N GLY A 2 22.99 2.95 -13.48
CA GLY A 2 24.43 2.78 -13.82
C GLY A 2 24.92 1.33 -13.79
N LEU A 3 24.54 0.56 -12.77
CA LEU A 3 24.92 -0.85 -12.63
C LEU A 3 24.28 -1.75 -13.71
N CYS A 4 23.05 -1.44 -14.16
CA CYS A 4 22.39 -2.12 -15.28
C CYS A 4 23.08 -1.82 -16.62
N ALA A 5 23.45 -0.55 -16.84
CA ALA A 5 24.20 -0.14 -18.03
C ALA A 5 25.58 -0.83 -18.10
N LEU A 6 26.26 -0.96 -16.97
CA LEU A 6 27.53 -1.70 -16.83
C LEU A 6 27.35 -3.19 -17.13
N ARG A 7 26.36 -3.86 -16.49
CA ARG A 7 26.04 -5.27 -16.76
C ARG A 7 25.71 -5.52 -18.23
N ARG A 8 25.00 -4.61 -18.89
CA ARG A 8 24.67 -4.72 -20.32
C ARG A 8 25.92 -4.74 -21.21
N ILE A 9 26.91 -3.90 -20.91
CA ILE A 9 28.16 -3.82 -21.68
C ILE A 9 29.03 -5.04 -21.43
N LEU A 10 29.18 -5.45 -20.17
CA LEU A 10 29.94 -6.66 -19.80
C LEU A 10 29.32 -7.94 -20.40
N LYS A 11 27.99 -8.02 -20.52
CA LYS A 11 27.33 -9.13 -21.24
C LYS A 11 27.65 -9.15 -22.74
N LYS A 12 27.81 -7.98 -23.37
CA LYS A 12 28.14 -7.89 -24.80
C LYS A 12 29.64 -8.11 -25.06
N GLN A 13 30.50 -7.70 -24.14
CA GLN A 13 31.96 -7.79 -24.27
C GLN A 13 32.59 -8.16 -22.91
N PRO A 14 32.78 -9.46 -22.62
CA PRO A 14 33.24 -9.92 -21.31
C PRO A 14 34.72 -9.66 -21.01
N ASN A 15 35.57 -9.44 -22.03
CA ASN A 15 37.03 -9.31 -21.88
C ASN A 15 37.54 -7.88 -22.12
N LEU A 16 36.73 -6.86 -21.86
CA LEU A 16 37.14 -5.47 -22.08
C LEU A 16 37.84 -4.90 -20.83
N PRO A 17 39.01 -4.26 -20.95
CA PRO A 17 39.67 -3.62 -19.81
C PRO A 17 38.84 -2.46 -19.26
N ASP A 18 38.82 -2.33 -17.93
CA ASP A 18 37.96 -1.39 -17.17
C ASP A 18 38.02 0.06 -17.69
N VAL A 19 39.20 0.50 -18.13
CA VAL A 19 39.43 1.85 -18.68
C VAL A 19 38.61 2.10 -19.95
N LYS A 20 38.45 1.09 -20.80
CA LYS A 20 37.62 1.17 -22.02
C LYS A 20 36.13 1.02 -21.71
N VAL A 21 35.79 0.22 -20.69
CA VAL A 21 34.41 0.05 -20.24
C VAL A 21 33.86 1.39 -19.74
N ALA A 22 34.61 2.13 -18.92
CA ALA A 22 34.18 3.41 -18.38
C ALA A 22 33.80 4.44 -19.47
N GLY A 23 34.56 4.49 -20.58
CA GLY A 23 34.26 5.38 -21.71
C GLY A 23 33.09 4.94 -22.59
N LEU A 24 32.69 3.67 -22.54
CA LEU A 24 31.60 3.11 -23.34
C LEU A 24 30.26 3.06 -22.59
N VAL A 25 30.27 3.22 -21.27
CA VAL A 25 29.07 3.20 -20.44
C VAL A 25 28.23 4.44 -20.69
N LYS A 26 27.21 4.28 -21.54
CA LYS A 26 26.11 5.25 -21.70
C LYS A 26 24.86 4.73 -21.02
N ILE A 27 24.32 5.52 -20.11
CA ILE A 27 23.05 5.22 -19.44
C ILE A 27 21.91 5.55 -20.41
N THR A 28 21.03 4.59 -20.62
CA THR A 28 19.84 4.74 -21.47
C THR A 28 18.57 4.59 -20.63
N LEU A 29 17.43 5.03 -21.16
CA LEU A 29 16.12 4.90 -20.50
C LEU A 29 15.80 3.44 -20.15
N ASN A 30 16.19 2.48 -20.99
CA ASN A 30 15.98 1.06 -20.73
C ASN A 30 16.75 0.56 -19.49
N ASP A 31 17.92 1.14 -19.20
CA ASP A 31 18.70 0.80 -18.00
C ASP A 31 18.06 1.38 -16.73
N PHE A 32 17.27 2.45 -16.86
CA PHE A 32 16.43 2.96 -15.78
C PHE A 32 15.25 2.04 -15.54
N LEU A 33 14.51 1.65 -16.59
CA LEU A 33 13.36 0.75 -16.47
C LEU A 33 13.75 -0.61 -15.88
N GLN A 34 14.87 -1.20 -16.32
CA GLN A 34 15.38 -2.45 -15.72
C GLN A 34 15.78 -2.27 -14.26
N ALA A 35 16.43 -1.15 -13.92
CA ALA A 35 16.81 -0.90 -12.54
C ALA A 35 15.60 -0.70 -11.63
N MET A 36 14.48 -0.16 -12.14
CA MET A 36 13.26 0.02 -11.35
C MET A 36 12.60 -1.31 -10.96
N ASN A 37 12.80 -2.39 -11.70
CA ASN A 37 12.27 -3.71 -11.34
C ASN A 37 13.03 -4.35 -10.16
N ASP A 38 14.35 -4.13 -10.09
CA ASP A 38 15.20 -4.74 -9.04
C ASP A 38 15.37 -3.83 -7.82
N ILE A 39 15.25 -2.51 -8.00
CA ILE A 39 15.50 -1.51 -6.96
C ILE A 39 14.16 -0.99 -6.46
N ARG A 40 13.75 -1.48 -5.29
CA ARG A 40 12.69 -0.82 -4.53
C ARG A 40 13.19 0.56 -4.07
N PRO A 41 12.46 1.65 -4.35
CA PRO A 41 12.83 2.98 -3.88
C PRO A 41 13.06 2.98 -2.37
N SER A 42 14.11 3.66 -1.89
CA SER A 42 14.38 3.78 -0.45
C SER A 42 13.19 4.38 0.32
N ALA A 43 12.41 5.26 -0.34
CA ALA A 43 11.18 5.83 0.20
C ALA A 43 10.06 4.80 0.46
N MET A 44 10.09 3.65 -0.23
CA MET A 44 9.16 2.52 0.00
C MET A 44 9.67 1.53 1.06
N ARG A 45 10.96 1.58 1.46
CA ARG A 45 11.55 0.62 2.42
C ARG A 45 11.11 0.84 3.86
N GLU A 46 10.69 2.05 4.22
CA GLU A 46 10.23 2.38 5.58
C GLU A 46 8.78 1.97 5.86
N ILE A 47 8.04 1.54 4.84
CA ILE A 47 6.64 1.19 4.99
C ILE A 47 6.58 -0.33 4.91
N ALA A 48 6.17 -0.96 6.01
CA ALA A 48 5.73 -2.35 6.00
C ALA A 48 4.45 -2.41 5.15
N ILE A 49 4.62 -2.44 3.82
CA ILE A 49 3.56 -2.81 2.89
C ILE A 49 3.38 -4.29 3.12
N ASP A 50 2.41 -4.63 3.97
CA ASP A 50 2.05 -6.00 4.21
C ASP A 50 1.19 -6.44 3.03
N VAL A 51 1.56 -7.54 2.37
CA VAL A 51 0.68 -8.20 1.42
C VAL A 51 -0.01 -9.30 2.23
N PRO A 52 -1.24 -9.07 2.73
CA PRO A 52 -1.89 -10.03 3.60
C PRO A 52 -2.12 -11.35 2.86
N ASN A 53 -1.70 -12.47 3.45
CA ASN A 53 -1.91 -13.82 2.90
C ASN A 53 -3.30 -14.41 3.21
N VAL A 54 -4.28 -13.58 3.54
CA VAL A 54 -5.63 -14.01 3.93
C VAL A 54 -6.56 -13.84 2.73
N SER A 55 -7.41 -14.82 2.46
CA SER A 55 -8.38 -14.83 1.36
C SER A 55 -9.82 -14.77 1.88
N TRP A 56 -10.80 -14.56 0.99
CA TRP A 56 -12.23 -14.63 1.37
C TRP A 56 -12.63 -16.02 1.88
N SER A 57 -11.92 -17.07 1.44
CA SER A 57 -12.16 -18.47 1.81
C SER A 57 -11.83 -18.75 3.27
N ASP A 58 -10.91 -17.97 3.86
CA ASP A 58 -10.50 -18.12 5.26
C ASP A 58 -11.52 -17.53 6.25
N ILE A 59 -12.53 -16.82 5.74
CA ILE A 59 -13.54 -16.14 6.55
C ILE A 59 -14.90 -16.81 6.37
N GLY A 60 -15.35 -17.50 7.41
CA GLY A 60 -16.69 -18.09 7.45
C GLY A 60 -17.81 -17.05 7.55
N GLY A 61 -18.83 -17.17 6.72
CA GLY A 61 -20.05 -16.35 6.78
C GLY A 61 -19.87 -14.88 6.39
N LEU A 62 -20.70 -14.00 6.99
CA LEU A 62 -20.69 -12.54 6.76
C LEU A 62 -20.88 -12.11 5.29
N GLU A 63 -21.55 -12.93 4.48
CA GLU A 63 -21.70 -12.70 3.02
C GLU A 63 -22.26 -11.31 2.67
N ASN A 64 -23.21 -10.81 3.45
CA ASN A 64 -23.76 -9.47 3.28
C ASN A 64 -22.69 -8.36 3.47
N ILE A 65 -21.77 -8.54 4.42
CA ILE A 65 -20.69 -7.58 4.69
C ILE A 65 -19.60 -7.72 3.62
N LYS A 66 -19.22 -8.95 3.26
CA LYS A 66 -18.28 -9.21 2.15
C LYS A 66 -18.76 -8.53 0.87
N LEU A 67 -20.04 -8.68 0.53
CA LEU A 67 -20.63 -8.04 -0.64
C LEU A 67 -20.56 -6.52 -0.55
N LYS A 68 -20.96 -5.91 0.58
CA LYS A 68 -20.88 -4.45 0.78
C LYS A 68 -19.45 -3.92 0.65
N LEU A 69 -18.46 -4.64 1.18
CA LEU A 69 -17.05 -4.27 1.08
C LEU A 69 -16.55 -4.32 -0.36
N LYS A 70 -16.89 -5.39 -1.10
CA LYS A 70 -16.59 -5.49 -2.54
C LYS A 70 -17.23 -4.36 -3.33
N GLN A 71 -18.48 -4.02 -3.03
CA GLN A 71 -19.17 -2.89 -3.67
C GLN A 71 -18.51 -1.55 -3.37
N ALA A 72 -18.04 -1.36 -2.13
CA ALA A 72 -17.43 -0.10 -1.70
C ALA A 72 -16.02 0.11 -2.26
N VAL A 73 -15.24 -0.97 -2.44
CA VAL A 73 -13.81 -0.89 -2.78
C VAL A 73 -13.50 -1.44 -4.16
N GLU A 74 -13.99 -2.63 -4.49
CA GLU A 74 -13.66 -3.34 -5.73
C GLU A 74 -14.37 -2.72 -6.95
N TRP A 75 -15.65 -2.34 -6.79
CA TRP A 75 -16.44 -1.80 -7.91
C TRP A 75 -15.95 -0.44 -8.42
N PRO A 76 -15.59 0.54 -7.56
CA PRO A 76 -15.02 1.80 -8.03
C PRO A 76 -13.70 1.61 -8.80
N LEU A 77 -12.92 0.59 -8.44
CA LEU A 77 -11.66 0.28 -9.10
C LEU A 77 -11.87 -0.43 -10.43
N LYS A 78 -12.85 -1.35 -10.51
CA LYS A 78 -13.14 -2.11 -11.74
C LYS A 78 -14.00 -1.36 -12.75
N HIS A 79 -14.90 -0.48 -12.29
CA HIS A 79 -15.89 0.20 -13.14
C HIS A 79 -15.93 1.72 -12.92
N PRO A 80 -14.81 2.45 -13.06
CA PRO A 80 -14.77 3.89 -12.79
C PRO A 80 -15.72 4.68 -13.70
N GLU A 81 -15.89 4.28 -14.97
CA GLU A 81 -16.78 4.95 -15.92
C GLU A 81 -18.26 4.95 -15.48
N SER A 82 -18.71 3.85 -14.87
CA SER A 82 -20.09 3.74 -14.38
C SER A 82 -20.36 4.75 -13.26
N PHE A 83 -19.40 4.95 -12.35
CA PHE A 83 -19.52 5.94 -11.27
C PHE A 83 -19.54 7.37 -11.81
N ILE A 84 -18.70 7.68 -12.80
CA ILE A 84 -18.66 8.99 -13.45
C ILE A 84 -20.00 9.27 -14.15
N ARG A 85 -20.53 8.31 -14.91
CA ARG A 85 -21.80 8.44 -15.62
C ARG A 85 -22.99 8.64 -14.69
N MET A 86 -22.98 7.98 -13.53
CA MET A 86 -24.02 8.13 -12.52
C MET A 86 -23.84 9.38 -11.66
N GLY A 87 -22.70 10.07 -11.73
CA GLY A 87 -22.37 11.22 -10.88
C GLY A 87 -22.21 10.87 -9.39
N ILE A 88 -21.98 9.59 -9.08
CA ILE A 88 -21.88 9.10 -7.70
C ILE A 88 -20.40 9.05 -7.29
N GLN A 89 -20.08 9.63 -6.14
CA GLN A 89 -18.74 9.50 -5.57
C GLN A 89 -18.60 8.18 -4.80
N PRO A 90 -17.52 7.41 -5.02
CA PRO A 90 -17.29 6.20 -4.25
C PRO A 90 -17.06 6.53 -2.76
N PRO A 91 -17.45 5.63 -1.86
CA PRO A 91 -17.23 5.81 -0.44
C PRO A 91 -15.73 5.89 -0.14
N LYS A 92 -15.31 6.94 0.58
CA LYS A 92 -13.89 7.18 0.92
C LYS A 92 -13.42 6.47 2.19
N GLY A 93 -14.34 5.98 3.00
CA GLY A 93 -14.04 5.36 4.28
C GLY A 93 -15.11 4.36 4.68
N ILE A 94 -14.69 3.34 5.43
CA ILE A 94 -15.54 2.25 5.90
C ILE A 94 -15.27 2.09 7.38
N LEU A 95 -16.33 2.08 8.19
CA LEU A 95 -16.26 1.80 9.62
C LEU A 95 -16.75 0.37 9.87
N LEU A 96 -15.86 -0.48 10.38
CA LEU A 96 -16.18 -1.82 10.83
C LEU A 96 -16.33 -1.80 12.35
N TYR A 97 -17.53 -2.05 12.87
CA TYR A 97 -17.80 -2.09 14.30
C TYR A 97 -18.49 -3.40 14.69
N GLY A 98 -18.39 -3.78 15.97
CA GLY A 98 -19.03 -4.95 16.53
C GLY A 98 -18.22 -5.52 17.70
N PRO A 99 -18.72 -6.57 18.39
CA PRO A 99 -18.02 -7.17 19.52
C PRO A 99 -16.65 -7.76 19.10
N PRO A 100 -15.71 -7.92 20.05
CA PRO A 100 -14.43 -8.56 19.76
C PRO A 100 -14.66 -10.00 19.27
N GLY A 101 -13.79 -10.50 18.39
CA GLY A 101 -13.91 -11.85 17.82
C GLY A 101 -14.69 -11.97 16.51
N CYS A 102 -15.35 -10.91 16.01
CA CYS A 102 -16.06 -10.94 14.72
C CYS A 102 -15.17 -10.69 13.48
N SER A 103 -13.95 -11.22 13.45
CA SER A 103 -13.04 -11.23 12.29
C SER A 103 -12.82 -9.89 11.52
N LYS A 104 -13.06 -8.73 12.16
CA LYS A 104 -12.93 -7.39 11.54
C LYS A 104 -11.54 -7.10 10.98
N THR A 105 -10.49 -7.46 11.71
CA THR A 105 -9.11 -7.31 11.22
C THR A 105 -8.83 -8.28 10.06
N MET A 106 -9.40 -9.49 10.11
CA MET A 106 -9.19 -10.53 9.09
C MET A 106 -9.92 -10.19 7.78
N ILE A 107 -11.14 -9.64 7.86
CA ILE A 107 -11.92 -9.23 6.67
C ILE A 107 -11.28 -8.05 5.93
N ALA A 108 -10.68 -7.10 6.66
CA ALA A 108 -9.94 -6.00 6.05
C ALA A 108 -8.68 -6.50 5.31
N LYS A 109 -7.96 -7.45 5.90
CA LYS A 109 -6.79 -8.10 5.28
C LYS A 109 -7.18 -8.89 4.03
N ALA A 110 -8.25 -9.69 4.09
CA ALA A 110 -8.76 -10.43 2.94
C ALA A 110 -9.20 -9.50 1.80
N LEU A 111 -9.91 -8.40 2.13
CA LEU A 111 -10.33 -7.41 1.14
C LEU A 111 -9.15 -6.80 0.39
N ALA A 112 -8.06 -6.48 1.11
CA ALA A 112 -6.86 -5.91 0.51
C ALA A 112 -6.13 -6.90 -0.41
N ASN A 113 -6.00 -8.15 0.03
CA ASN A 113 -5.39 -9.21 -0.78
C ASN A 113 -6.17 -9.46 -2.08
N GLU A 114 -7.49 -9.60 -1.97
CA GLU A 114 -8.38 -9.93 -3.09
C GLU A 114 -8.53 -8.78 -4.09
N SER A 115 -8.41 -7.54 -3.60
CA SER A 115 -8.40 -6.35 -4.45
C SER A 115 -7.01 -6.05 -5.04
N GLY A 116 -5.96 -6.76 -4.61
CA GLY A 116 -4.57 -6.50 -5.02
C GLY A 116 -4.05 -5.12 -4.62
N LEU A 117 -4.55 -4.58 -3.50
CA LEU A 117 -4.24 -3.22 -3.05
C LEU A 117 -3.14 -3.23 -2.00
N ASN A 118 -2.32 -2.18 -1.99
CA ASN A 118 -1.32 -1.99 -0.94
C ASN A 118 -2.04 -1.82 0.42
N PHE A 119 -1.72 -2.66 1.41
CA PHE A 119 -2.34 -2.61 2.73
C PHE A 119 -1.40 -1.95 3.74
N LEU A 120 -1.86 -0.84 4.33
CA LEU A 120 -1.16 -0.14 5.40
C LEU A 120 -1.97 -0.30 6.68
N ALA A 121 -1.54 -1.21 7.55
CA ALA A 121 -2.13 -1.37 8.86
C ALA A 121 -1.46 -0.44 9.88
N ILE A 122 -2.28 0.25 10.66
CA ILE A 122 -1.85 1.08 11.78
C ILE A 122 -2.65 0.66 12.99
N LYS A 123 -1.99 0.31 14.09
CA LYS A 123 -2.69 0.02 15.35
C LYS A 123 -2.88 1.30 16.14
N GLY A 124 -4.03 1.45 16.80
CA GLY A 124 -4.36 2.62 17.62
C GLY A 124 -3.25 3.00 18.61
N PRO A 125 -2.72 2.05 19.40
CA PRO A 125 -1.62 2.31 20.31
C PRO A 125 -0.30 2.74 19.64
N GLU A 126 -0.03 2.32 18.39
CA GLU A 126 1.18 2.73 17.66
C GLU A 126 1.15 4.20 17.26
N LEU A 127 -0.04 4.79 17.15
CA LEU A 127 -0.20 6.23 16.93
C LEU A 127 -0.07 7.05 18.21
N MET A 128 -0.17 6.43 19.38
CA MET A 128 -0.10 7.11 20.69
C MET A 128 1.32 7.09 21.24
N ASN A 129 2.17 8.04 20.83
CA ASN A 129 3.42 8.30 21.52
C ASN A 129 3.17 9.18 22.76
N LYS A 130 3.91 8.93 23.84
CA LYS A 130 3.85 9.73 25.09
C LYS A 130 4.17 11.22 24.91
N TYR A 131 4.69 11.62 23.75
CA TYR A 131 5.08 12.98 23.42
C TYR A 131 4.00 13.65 22.54
N VAL A 132 3.37 14.68 23.10
CA VAL A 132 2.32 15.48 22.44
C VAL A 132 2.86 16.07 21.13
N GLY A 133 2.22 15.76 20.00
CA GLY A 133 2.55 16.29 18.67
C GLY A 133 3.23 15.30 17.71
N GLU A 134 3.93 14.28 18.22
CA GLU A 134 4.51 13.25 17.34
C GLU A 134 3.42 12.38 16.69
N SER A 135 2.35 12.09 17.41
CA SER A 135 1.19 11.34 16.93
C SER A 135 0.56 11.96 15.68
N GLU A 136 0.35 13.28 15.67
CA GLU A 136 -0.24 13.98 14.51
C GLU A 136 0.69 13.91 13.29
N ARG A 137 1.99 14.11 13.52
CA ARG A 137 3.01 14.01 12.47
C ARG A 137 3.04 12.61 11.86
N ALA A 138 2.99 11.57 12.69
CA ALA A 138 2.93 10.18 12.25
C ALA A 138 1.70 9.92 11.38
N VAL A 139 0.50 10.33 11.80
CA VAL A 139 -0.72 10.20 10.98
C VAL A 139 -0.57 10.93 9.64
N ARG A 140 -0.14 12.20 9.66
CA ARG A 140 0.04 12.99 8.43
C ARG A 140 1.04 12.34 7.48
N GLU A 141 2.12 11.80 8.02
CA GLU A 141 3.13 11.10 7.26
C GLU A 141 2.61 9.79 6.68
N THR A 142 1.83 9.00 7.42
CA THR A 142 1.20 7.78 6.89
C THR A 142 0.23 8.07 5.76
N PHE A 143 -0.59 9.12 5.86
CA PHE A 143 -1.44 9.55 4.74
C PHE A 143 -0.62 10.05 3.54
N ARG A 144 0.50 10.76 3.77
CA ARG A 144 1.41 11.18 2.69
C ARG A 144 2.01 9.97 1.98
N LYS A 145 2.44 8.97 2.76
CA LYS A 145 3.01 7.71 2.31
C LYS A 145 1.98 6.90 1.52
N ALA A 146 0.76 6.73 2.04
CA ALA A 146 -0.35 6.06 1.36
C ALA A 146 -0.66 6.69 -0.01
N ARG A 147 -0.70 8.02 -0.10
CA ARG A 147 -0.89 8.73 -1.39
C ARG A 147 0.21 8.44 -2.40
N ALA A 148 1.45 8.23 -1.95
CA ALA A 148 2.58 7.91 -2.84
C ALA A 148 2.54 6.45 -3.34
N VAL A 149 1.84 5.56 -2.63
CA VAL A 149 1.67 4.14 -2.99
C VAL A 149 0.24 3.81 -3.46
N ALA A 150 -0.50 4.83 -3.90
CA ALA A 150 -1.85 4.63 -4.42
C ALA A 150 -1.82 3.69 -5.66
N PRO A 151 -2.77 2.74 -5.79
CA PRO A 151 -3.95 2.55 -4.94
C PRO A 151 -3.65 1.74 -3.66
N SER A 152 -4.16 2.20 -2.50
CA SER A 152 -3.84 1.61 -1.19
C SER A 152 -5.01 1.71 -0.21
N ILE A 153 -5.11 0.74 0.71
CA ILE A 153 -6.02 0.76 1.85
C ILE A 153 -5.22 1.11 3.11
N ILE A 154 -5.70 2.10 3.87
CA ILE A 154 -5.21 2.38 5.22
C ILE A 154 -6.21 1.76 6.20
N PHE A 155 -5.74 0.85 7.04
CA PHE A 155 -6.53 0.19 8.06
C PHE A 155 -6.11 0.67 9.45
N PHE A 156 -7.05 1.26 10.17
CA PHE A 156 -6.87 1.65 11.57
C PHE A 156 -7.49 0.56 12.46
N ASP A 157 -6.65 -0.21 13.13
CA ASP A 157 -7.10 -1.16 14.16
C ASP A 157 -7.21 -0.46 15.52
N GLU A 158 -8.13 -0.88 16.38
CA GLU A 158 -8.31 -0.32 17.74
C GLU A 158 -8.46 1.22 17.76
N LEU A 159 -9.22 1.77 16.81
CA LEU A 159 -9.47 3.21 16.73
C LEU A 159 -10.22 3.77 17.96
N ASP A 160 -10.93 2.90 18.68
CA ASP A 160 -11.55 3.22 19.97
C ASP A 160 -10.51 3.62 21.05
N ALA A 161 -9.28 3.09 20.99
CA ALA A 161 -8.19 3.52 21.87
C ALA A 161 -7.68 4.94 21.57
N LEU A 162 -7.89 5.43 20.34
CA LEU A 162 -7.53 6.78 19.90
C LEU A 162 -8.67 7.79 20.09
N ALA A 163 -9.92 7.33 19.93
CA ALA A 163 -11.11 8.15 20.00
C ALA A 163 -11.59 8.30 21.46
N VAL A 164 -10.78 8.94 22.29
CA VAL A 164 -11.26 9.40 23.61
C VAL A 164 -12.27 10.51 23.35
N GLU A 165 -13.48 10.36 23.86
CA GLU A 165 -14.47 11.43 23.90
C GLU A 165 -13.80 12.66 24.53
N ARG A 166 -13.68 13.76 23.77
CA ARG A 166 -13.19 15.01 24.36
C ARG A 166 -14.22 15.39 25.43
N GLY A 167 -13.81 15.28 26.69
CA GLY A 167 -14.66 15.58 27.84
C GLY A 167 -15.35 16.92 27.67
N SER A 168 -16.66 16.91 27.92
CA SER A 168 -17.49 18.07 28.19
C SER A 168 -16.97 18.91 29.35
#